data_AF-A0A4T3F6A4-F1
#
_entry.id   AF-A0A4T3F6A4-F1
#
_cell.length_a   1.000
_cell.length_b   1.000
_cell.length_c   1.000
_cell.angle_alpha   90.00
_cell.angle_beta   90.00
_cell.angle_gamma   90.00
#
_symmetry.space_group_name_H-M   'P 1'
#
loop_
_entity.id
_entity.type
_entity.pdbx_description
1 polymer ?
#
loop_
_entity_poly.entity_id
_entity_poly.type
_entity_poly.pdbx_seq_one_letter_code
_entity_poly.pdbx_strand_id
1 'polypeptide(L)'
;MVDDLATARRITYNVPDLACNTTIQELKIKSYILMAHAIIEEYLENISLHVAKEAIRELNSNSTVTTALLGLISSGIIGRIEEDGISRKIKREPFEDLKLFAETAFGRFKTVVSSNNGIKKEDQLKLLIPIGIDPETEDPATMAALDSFGGKRGAIAHVFKISKSHTLSEIDGDLKTIRLGLLNYDSACLANV
;
A
#
# COMPACT_ATOMS: atom_id res chain seq x y z
N MET A 1 4.36 2.63 12.20
CA MET A 1 4.51 1.23 11.74
C MET A 1 5.36 0.36 12.66
N VAL A 2 6.66 0.61 12.85
CA VAL A 2 7.55 -0.30 13.62
C VAL A 2 7.06 -0.49 15.05
N ASP A 3 6.73 0.60 15.74
CA ASP A 3 6.22 0.57 17.11
C ASP A 3 4.83 -0.10 17.18
N ASP A 4 4.01 0.08 16.14
CA ASP A 4 2.68 -0.52 16.06
C ASP A 4 2.76 -2.04 15.86
N LEU A 5 3.67 -2.52 15.01
CA LEU A 5 3.92 -3.96 14.82
C LEU A 5 4.50 -4.59 16.10
N ALA A 6 5.40 -3.89 16.80
CA ALA A 6 5.93 -4.33 18.09
C ALA A 6 4.83 -4.39 19.16
N THR A 7 3.89 -3.44 19.13
CA THR A 7 2.72 -3.42 20.02
C THR A 7 1.76 -4.56 19.69
N ALA A 8 1.44 -4.78 18.41
CA ALA A 8 0.60 -5.88 17.95
C ALA A 8 1.19 -7.25 18.32
N ARG A 9 2.51 -7.40 18.26
CA ARG A 9 3.21 -8.64 18.65
C ARG A 9 2.91 -9.05 20.10
N ARG A 10 2.63 -8.09 21.01
CA ARG A 10 2.32 -8.39 22.42
C ARG A 10 1.08 -9.27 22.61
N ILE A 11 0.15 -9.31 21.65
CA ILE A 11 -1.04 -10.17 21.71
C ILE A 11 -0.69 -11.66 21.76
N THR A 12 0.45 -12.00 21.16
CA THR A 12 0.97 -13.37 21.11
C THR A 12 1.74 -13.77 22.37
N TYR A 13 1.56 -13.05 23.49
CA TYR A 13 2.12 -13.44 24.78
C TYR A 13 1.76 -14.89 25.15
N ASN A 14 2.74 -15.66 25.62
CA ASN A 14 2.64 -17.11 25.91
C ASN A 14 2.32 -18.01 24.70
N VAL A 15 2.58 -17.55 23.48
CA VAL A 15 2.58 -18.39 22.28
C VAL A 15 4.03 -18.84 22.02
N PRO A 16 4.32 -20.16 22.00
CA PRO A 16 5.64 -20.65 21.60
C PRO A 16 5.96 -20.29 20.15
N ASP A 17 7.24 -20.00 19.87
CA ASP A 17 7.62 -19.53 18.53
C ASP A 17 7.38 -20.57 17.43
N LEU A 18 7.72 -21.84 17.72
CA LEU A 18 7.71 -22.95 16.77
C LEU A 18 6.48 -23.87 16.89
N ALA A 19 5.56 -23.58 17.81
CA ALA A 19 4.45 -24.47 18.09
C ALA A 19 3.20 -23.69 18.49
N CYS A 20 2.06 -24.11 17.97
CA CYS A 20 0.75 -23.62 18.37
C CYS A 20 -0.13 -24.83 18.68
N ASN A 21 -0.22 -25.12 19.97
CA ASN A 21 -0.76 -26.38 20.50
C ASN A 21 -2.17 -26.22 21.07
N THR A 22 -2.67 -25.00 21.18
CA THR A 22 -3.97 -24.68 21.78
C THR A 22 -4.78 -23.75 20.89
N THR A 23 -6.11 -23.85 20.97
CA THR A 23 -7.01 -22.94 20.25
C THR A 23 -6.81 -21.48 20.63
N ILE A 24 -6.47 -21.18 21.89
CA ILE A 24 -6.16 -19.82 22.34
C ILE A 24 -4.89 -19.28 21.66
N GLN A 25 -3.85 -20.11 21.53
CA GLN A 25 -2.64 -19.71 20.80
C GLN A 25 -2.93 -19.45 19.32
N GLU A 26 -3.76 -20.31 18.70
CA GLU A 26 -4.17 -20.11 17.31
C GLU A 26 -4.93 -18.80 17.12
N LEU A 27 -5.90 -18.51 17.99
CA LEU A 27 -6.64 -17.25 17.97
C LEU A 27 -5.71 -16.04 18.12
N LYS A 28 -4.73 -16.10 19.02
CA LYS A 28 -3.73 -15.03 19.19
C LYS A 28 -2.91 -14.80 17.93
N ILE A 29 -2.47 -15.86 17.26
CA ILE A 29 -1.71 -15.76 15.99
C ILE A 29 -2.61 -15.16 14.90
N LYS A 30 -3.87 -15.60 14.78
CA LYS A 30 -4.82 -15.05 13.81
C LYS A 30 -5.09 -13.56 14.05
N SER A 31 -5.31 -13.16 15.30
CA SER A 31 -5.46 -11.75 15.69
C SER A 31 -4.21 -10.94 15.36
N TYR A 32 -3.02 -11.51 15.58
CA TYR A 32 -1.77 -10.85 15.24
C TYR A 32 -1.64 -10.61 13.72
N ILE A 33 -1.94 -11.61 12.90
CA ILE A 33 -1.92 -11.48 11.43
C ILE A 33 -2.90 -10.39 10.96
N LEU A 34 -4.12 -10.38 11.50
CA LEU A 34 -5.13 -9.36 11.16
C LEU A 34 -4.66 -7.95 11.50
N MET A 35 -4.07 -7.75 12.68
CA MET A 35 -3.56 -6.45 13.10
C MET A 35 -2.34 -6.02 12.30
N ALA A 36 -1.40 -6.94 12.06
CA ALA A 36 -0.21 -6.63 11.26
C ALA A 36 -0.58 -6.25 9.83
N HIS A 37 -1.56 -6.93 9.23
CA HIS A 37 -2.11 -6.54 7.93
C HIS A 37 -2.64 -5.10 7.94
N ALA A 38 -3.51 -4.76 8.89
CA ALA A 38 -4.07 -3.42 8.98
C ALA A 38 -3.00 -2.34 9.16
N ILE A 39 -1.96 -2.61 9.95
CA ILE A 39 -0.83 -1.70 10.16
C ILE A 39 -0.03 -1.49 8.87
N ILE A 40 0.22 -2.55 8.10
CA ILE A 40 0.97 -2.47 6.83
C ILE A 40 0.14 -1.75 5.76
N GLU A 41 -1.15 -2.04 5.70
CA GLU A 41 -2.11 -1.40 4.82
C GLU A 41 -2.17 0.12 5.08
N GLU A 42 -2.43 0.52 6.33
CA GLU A 42 -2.42 1.92 6.73
C GLU A 42 -1.09 2.61 6.39
N TYR A 43 0.03 1.91 6.54
CA TYR A 43 1.34 2.43 6.15
C TYR A 43 1.44 2.71 4.64
N LEU A 44 1.07 1.75 3.79
CA LEU A 44 1.10 1.88 2.33
C LEU A 44 0.15 2.98 1.83
N GLU A 45 -1.00 3.13 2.47
CA GLU A 45 -1.95 4.21 2.19
C GLU A 45 -1.39 5.58 2.58
N ASN A 46 -0.76 5.67 3.76
CA ASN A 46 -0.20 6.91 4.25
C ASN A 46 1.01 7.38 3.43
N ILE A 47 1.95 6.49 3.12
CA ILE A 47 3.13 6.84 2.32
C ILE A 47 2.70 7.28 0.92
N SER A 48 1.74 6.58 0.31
CA SER A 48 1.28 6.91 -1.04
C SER A 48 0.52 8.24 -1.10
N LEU A 49 -0.34 8.53 -0.13
CA LEU A 49 -0.97 9.84 0.02
C LEU A 49 0.04 10.95 0.33
N HIS A 50 1.07 10.66 1.12
CA HIS A 50 2.11 11.63 1.44
C HIS A 50 2.85 12.05 0.17
N VAL A 51 3.37 11.09 -0.61
CA VAL A 51 4.08 11.35 -1.88
C VAL A 51 3.20 12.15 -2.85
N ALA A 52 1.93 11.75 -3.01
CA ALA A 52 1.01 12.48 -3.88
C ALA A 52 0.75 13.92 -3.41
N LYS A 53 0.64 14.16 -2.09
CA LYS A 53 0.49 15.51 -1.54
C LYS A 53 1.74 16.36 -1.75
N GLU A 54 2.92 15.80 -1.51
CA GLU A 54 4.20 16.48 -1.71
C GLU A 54 4.38 16.88 -3.18
N ALA A 55 4.07 15.98 -4.13
CA ALA A 55 4.10 16.27 -5.56
C ALA A 55 3.20 17.47 -5.96
N ILE A 56 2.00 17.55 -5.39
CA ILE A 56 1.10 18.71 -5.59
C ILE A 56 1.66 19.97 -4.94
N ARG A 57 2.28 19.86 -3.76
CA ARG A 57 2.89 20.99 -3.06
C ARG A 57 4.06 21.57 -3.86
N GLU A 58 4.91 20.73 -4.43
CA GLU A 58 6.05 21.14 -5.26
C GLU A 58 5.60 21.84 -6.55
N LEU A 59 4.52 21.35 -7.18
CA LEU A 59 3.89 22.04 -8.31
C LEU A 59 3.37 23.44 -7.92
N ASN A 60 2.73 23.55 -6.76
CA ASN A 60 2.10 24.81 -6.34
C ASN A 60 3.11 25.85 -5.84
N SER A 61 4.12 25.41 -5.09
CA SER A 61 5.08 26.31 -4.44
C SER A 61 6.25 26.66 -5.35
N ASN A 62 6.75 25.66 -6.09
CA ASN A 62 8.00 25.77 -6.85
C ASN A 62 7.77 25.64 -8.37
N SER A 63 6.54 25.43 -8.83
CA SER A 63 6.22 25.16 -10.24
C SER A 63 7.02 23.98 -10.83
N THR A 64 7.40 23.03 -9.96
CA THR A 64 8.23 21.87 -10.33
C THR A 64 7.34 20.67 -10.60
N VAL A 65 7.63 19.96 -11.70
CA VAL A 65 6.93 18.73 -12.08
C VAL A 65 7.79 17.55 -11.63
N THR A 66 7.30 16.80 -10.64
CA THR A 66 7.96 15.61 -10.12
C THR A 66 7.54 14.35 -10.88
N THR A 67 8.30 13.26 -10.74
CA THR A 67 7.93 11.96 -11.31
C THR A 67 6.60 11.48 -10.74
N ALA A 68 6.37 11.66 -9.44
CA ALA A 68 5.11 11.34 -8.79
C ALA A 68 3.93 12.13 -9.39
N LEU A 69 4.12 13.42 -9.70
CA LEU A 69 3.09 14.22 -10.35
C LEU A 69 2.75 13.68 -11.75
N LEU A 70 3.75 13.30 -12.53
CA LEU A 70 3.54 12.70 -13.86
C LEU A 70 2.80 11.37 -13.76
N GLY A 71 3.13 10.51 -12.79
CA GLY A 71 2.41 9.27 -12.53
C GLY A 71 0.94 9.52 -12.18
N LEU A 72 0.69 10.51 -11.33
CA LEU A 72 -0.65 10.84 -10.83
C LEU A 72 -1.55 11.37 -11.94
N ILE A 73 -0.98 12.24 -12.77
CA ILE A 73 -1.67 12.78 -13.94
C ILE A 73 -1.93 11.67 -14.96
N SER A 74 -0.92 10.89 -15.31
CA SER A 74 -1.04 9.79 -16.29
C SER A 74 -2.11 8.77 -15.89
N SER A 75 -2.11 8.33 -14.63
CA SER A 75 -3.12 7.41 -14.11
C SER A 75 -4.53 8.02 -14.13
N GLY A 76 -4.65 9.31 -13.81
CA GLY A 76 -5.90 10.06 -13.91
C GLY A 76 -6.44 10.20 -15.34
N ILE A 77 -5.56 10.35 -16.35
CA ILE A 77 -5.93 10.41 -17.77
C ILE A 77 -6.45 9.04 -18.24
N ILE A 78 -5.72 7.96 -17.96
CA ILE A 78 -6.08 6.60 -18.38
C ILE A 78 -7.47 6.24 -17.83
N GLY A 79 -7.72 6.49 -16.54
CA GLY A 79 -9.04 6.26 -15.95
C GLY A 79 -10.18 7.05 -16.62
N ARG A 80 -9.92 8.28 -17.12
CA ARG A 80 -10.94 9.03 -17.90
C ARG A 80 -11.21 8.44 -19.27
N ILE A 81 -10.18 7.93 -19.94
CA ILE A 81 -10.32 7.35 -21.28
C ILE A 81 -11.17 6.08 -21.21
N GLU A 82 -11.02 5.29 -20.13
CA GLU A 82 -11.83 4.09 -19.88
C GLU A 82 -13.29 4.42 -19.52
N GLU A 83 -13.55 5.47 -18.73
CA GLU A 83 -14.90 5.86 -18.31
C GLU A 83 -15.71 6.62 -19.38
N ASP A 84 -15.09 7.56 -20.09
CA ASP A 84 -15.82 8.53 -20.95
C ASP A 84 -15.58 8.34 -22.46
N GLY A 85 -14.66 7.47 -22.87
CA GLY A 85 -14.13 7.46 -24.24
C GLY A 85 -13.31 8.73 -24.59
N ILE A 86 -12.60 8.69 -25.72
CA ILE A 86 -11.48 9.61 -26.07
C ILE A 86 -11.88 11.10 -26.22
N SER A 87 -13.15 11.48 -26.11
CA SER A 87 -13.62 12.78 -26.60
C SER A 87 -13.73 13.87 -25.53
N ARG A 88 -12.62 14.50 -25.15
CA ARG A 88 -12.64 15.91 -24.68
C ARG A 88 -11.41 16.68 -25.20
N LYS A 89 -11.65 17.61 -26.14
CA LYS A 89 -10.65 18.56 -26.63
C LYS A 89 -10.20 19.47 -25.47
N ILE A 90 -8.93 19.38 -25.09
CA ILE A 90 -8.28 20.31 -24.16
C ILE A 90 -8.35 21.70 -24.79
N LYS A 91 -9.04 22.66 -24.15
CA LYS A 91 -9.22 24.02 -24.65
C LYS A 91 -8.51 25.02 -23.71
N ARG A 92 -7.29 25.41 -24.13
CA ARG A 92 -6.49 26.61 -23.78
C ARG A 92 -5.87 26.72 -22.36
N GLU A 93 -4.62 27.20 -22.39
CA GLU A 93 -3.65 27.46 -21.29
C GLU A 93 -3.16 26.19 -20.55
N PRO A 94 -2.12 25.50 -21.09
CA PRO A 94 -1.66 24.20 -20.59
C PRO A 94 -1.30 24.14 -19.11
N PHE A 95 -0.97 25.28 -18.48
CA PHE A 95 -0.45 25.34 -17.11
C PHE A 95 -1.53 25.55 -16.04
N GLU A 96 -2.54 26.38 -16.29
CA GLU A 96 -3.73 26.47 -15.44
C GLU A 96 -4.54 25.16 -15.53
N ASP A 97 -4.61 24.60 -16.74
CA ASP A 97 -5.12 23.26 -16.98
C ASP A 97 -4.33 22.19 -16.21
N LEU A 98 -3.00 22.33 -16.08
CA LEU A 98 -2.16 21.36 -15.38
C LEU A 98 -2.47 21.30 -13.88
N LYS A 99 -2.59 22.45 -13.20
CA LYS A 99 -2.90 22.50 -11.76
C LYS A 99 -4.29 21.92 -11.49
N LEU A 100 -5.29 22.34 -12.27
CA LEU A 100 -6.65 21.81 -12.15
C LEU A 100 -6.69 20.30 -12.41
N PHE A 101 -5.92 19.84 -13.40
CA PHE A 101 -5.82 18.43 -13.73
C PHE A 101 -5.15 17.64 -12.59
N ALA A 102 -4.05 18.15 -12.05
CA ALA A 102 -3.32 17.55 -10.94
C ALA A 102 -4.18 17.45 -9.67
N GLU A 103 -4.91 18.51 -9.31
CA GLU A 103 -5.83 18.51 -8.17
C GLU A 103 -6.98 17.51 -8.37
N THR A 104 -7.51 17.41 -9.59
CA THR A 104 -8.57 16.43 -9.87
C THR A 104 -8.03 14.99 -9.80
N ALA A 105 -6.83 14.74 -10.32
CA ALA A 105 -6.18 13.44 -10.25
C ALA A 105 -5.88 13.06 -8.79
N PHE A 106 -5.38 14.01 -8.00
CA PHE A 106 -5.16 13.82 -6.56
C PHE A 106 -6.45 13.50 -5.81
N GLY A 107 -7.55 14.21 -6.09
CA GLY A 107 -8.85 13.95 -5.48
C GLY A 107 -9.36 12.53 -5.75
N ARG A 108 -9.20 12.03 -6.98
CA ARG A 108 -9.54 10.65 -7.35
C ARG A 108 -8.65 9.64 -6.66
N PHE A 109 -7.34 9.88 -6.69
CA PHE A 109 -6.37 9.01 -6.03
C PHE A 109 -6.65 8.91 -4.53
N LYS A 110 -6.99 10.02 -3.87
CA LYS A 110 -7.40 10.02 -2.46
C LYS A 110 -8.60 9.11 -2.20
N THR A 111 -9.61 9.11 -3.09
CA THR A 111 -10.75 8.19 -3.00
C THR A 111 -10.31 6.74 -3.12
N VAL A 112 -9.44 6.43 -4.10
CA VAL A 112 -8.87 5.08 -4.29
C VAL A 112 -8.19 4.61 -3.03
N VAL A 113 -7.26 5.42 -2.48
CA VAL A 113 -6.55 5.10 -1.24
C VAL A 113 -7.53 4.88 -0.08
N SER A 114 -8.51 5.75 0.11
CA SER A 114 -9.49 5.60 1.21
C SER A 114 -10.43 4.39 1.09
N SER A 115 -10.49 3.79 -0.09
CA SER A 115 -11.30 2.60 -0.38
C SER A 115 -10.48 1.31 -0.44
N ASN A 116 -9.16 1.40 -0.23
CA ASN A 116 -8.28 0.26 -0.18
C ASN A 116 -8.60 -0.60 1.07
N ASN A 117 -8.49 -1.92 0.91
CA ASN A 117 -8.90 -2.90 1.93
C ASN A 117 -7.92 -4.10 1.97
N GLY A 118 -6.67 -3.88 1.56
CA GLY A 118 -5.76 -4.94 1.21
C GLY A 118 -4.32 -4.49 0.97
N ILE A 119 -3.43 -5.49 0.90
CA ILE A 119 -2.01 -5.35 0.59
C ILE A 119 -1.57 -6.30 -0.54
N LYS A 120 -2.52 -6.91 -1.25
CA LYS A 120 -2.21 -7.84 -2.34
C LYS A 120 -1.63 -7.11 -3.54
N LYS A 121 -1.14 -7.86 -4.52
CA LYS A 121 -0.60 -7.31 -5.77
C LYS A 121 -1.49 -6.23 -6.38
N GLU A 122 -2.79 -6.47 -6.48
CA GLU A 122 -3.75 -5.50 -7.04
C GLU A 122 -3.87 -4.22 -6.20
N ASP A 123 -3.78 -4.33 -4.88
CA ASP A 123 -3.85 -3.20 -3.95
C ASP A 123 -2.57 -2.36 -4.03
N GLN A 124 -1.42 -3.03 -4.04
CA GLN A 124 -0.12 -2.39 -4.20
C GLN A 124 -0.03 -1.62 -5.52
N LEU A 125 -0.49 -2.19 -6.63
CA LEU A 125 -0.51 -1.51 -7.93
C LEU A 125 -1.42 -0.27 -7.89
N LYS A 126 -2.59 -0.35 -7.25
CA LYS A 126 -3.51 0.79 -7.11
C LYS A 126 -2.92 1.93 -6.27
N LEU A 127 -2.07 1.63 -5.28
CA LEU A 127 -1.48 2.62 -4.39
C LEU A 127 -0.17 3.22 -4.95
N LEU A 128 0.69 2.40 -5.58
CA LEU A 128 2.06 2.79 -5.93
C LEU A 128 2.22 3.27 -7.37
N ILE A 129 1.51 2.68 -8.34
CA ILE A 129 1.62 3.10 -9.75
C ILE A 129 1.20 4.57 -9.95
N PRO A 130 0.11 5.07 -9.33
CA PRO A 130 -0.28 6.47 -9.46
C PRO A 130 0.73 7.46 -8.90
N ILE A 131 1.68 7.04 -8.06
CA ILE A 131 2.78 7.89 -7.58
C ILE A 131 4.11 7.61 -8.29
N GLY A 132 4.06 6.92 -9.43
CA GLY A 132 5.21 6.64 -10.27
C GLY A 132 6.13 5.53 -9.75
N ILE A 133 5.63 4.65 -8.89
CA ILE A 133 6.38 3.50 -8.36
C ILE A 133 5.75 2.22 -8.88
N ASP A 134 6.51 1.46 -9.65
CA ASP A 134 6.09 0.12 -10.07
C ASP A 134 6.70 -0.94 -9.14
N PRO A 135 5.90 -1.53 -8.23
CA PRO A 135 6.40 -2.50 -7.26
C PRO A 135 6.99 -3.76 -7.91
N GLU A 136 6.59 -4.11 -9.13
CA GLU A 136 7.16 -5.26 -9.85
C GLU A 136 8.61 -5.01 -10.26
N THR A 137 8.96 -3.75 -10.54
CA THR A 137 10.30 -3.36 -10.97
C THR A 137 11.17 -2.90 -9.81
N GLU A 138 10.56 -2.24 -8.81
CA GLU A 138 11.28 -1.65 -7.68
C GLU A 138 11.73 -2.72 -6.69
N ASP A 139 10.80 -3.57 -6.24
CA ASP A 139 11.10 -4.66 -5.33
C ASP A 139 10.07 -5.81 -5.45
N PRO A 140 10.22 -6.66 -6.47
CA PRO A 140 9.30 -7.78 -6.68
C PRO A 140 9.30 -8.79 -5.53
N ALA A 141 10.36 -8.86 -4.72
CA ALA A 141 10.41 -9.73 -3.55
C ALA A 141 9.49 -9.22 -2.43
N THR A 142 9.54 -7.91 -2.17
CA THR A 142 8.64 -7.24 -1.21
C THR A 142 7.19 -7.31 -1.68
N MET A 143 6.96 -7.10 -2.97
CA MET A 143 5.64 -7.23 -3.56
C MET A 143 5.03 -8.62 -3.35
N ALA A 144 5.81 -9.67 -3.61
CA ALA A 144 5.41 -11.05 -3.39
C ALA A 144 5.20 -11.39 -1.91
N ALA A 145 6.02 -10.83 -1.01
CA ALA A 145 5.88 -11.04 0.43
C ALA A 145 4.57 -10.42 0.95
N LEU A 146 4.26 -9.19 0.54
CA LEU A 146 2.99 -8.52 0.84
C LEU A 146 1.78 -9.30 0.30
N ASP A 147 1.85 -9.78 -0.94
CA ASP A 147 0.78 -10.59 -1.55
C ASP A 147 0.52 -11.90 -0.79
N SER A 148 1.61 -12.61 -0.45
CA SER A 148 1.55 -13.82 0.37
C SER A 148 0.92 -13.54 1.75
N PHE A 149 1.31 -12.45 2.40
CA PHE A 149 0.78 -12.06 3.72
C PHE A 149 -0.70 -11.65 3.65
N GLY A 150 -1.10 -10.91 2.62
CA GLY A 150 -2.51 -10.62 2.31
C GLY A 150 -3.33 -11.89 2.10
N GLY A 151 -2.73 -12.92 1.50
CA GLY A 151 -3.30 -14.26 1.42
C GLY A 151 -3.58 -14.89 2.79
N LYS A 152 -2.65 -14.77 3.75
CA LYS A 152 -2.84 -15.27 5.13
C LYS A 152 -4.03 -14.60 5.81
N ARG A 153 -4.18 -13.28 5.71
CA ARG A 153 -5.37 -12.54 6.19
C ARG A 153 -6.66 -13.05 5.54
N GLY A 154 -6.66 -13.21 4.22
CA GLY A 154 -7.82 -13.71 3.47
C GLY A 154 -8.26 -15.10 3.91
N ALA A 155 -7.31 -16.02 4.11
CA ALA A 155 -7.58 -17.37 4.60
C ALA A 155 -8.21 -17.35 5.99
N ILE A 156 -7.72 -16.50 6.89
CA ILE A 156 -8.27 -16.33 8.25
C ILE A 156 -9.70 -15.79 8.23
N ALA A 157 -9.97 -14.79 7.39
CA ALA A 157 -11.28 -14.15 7.31
C ALA A 157 -12.36 -15.05 6.70
N HIS A 158 -12.02 -15.88 5.72
CA HIS A 158 -12.97 -16.76 5.02
C HIS A 158 -13.11 -18.15 5.64
N VAL A 159 -12.12 -18.61 6.42
CA VAL A 159 -12.11 -19.96 6.99
C VAL A 159 -11.87 -19.87 8.50
N PHE A 160 -12.95 -19.76 9.27
CA PHE A 160 -12.91 -19.97 10.73
C PHE A 160 -12.52 -21.42 11.10
N LYS A 161 -12.48 -22.34 10.12
CA LYS A 161 -11.99 -23.71 10.31
C LYS A 161 -10.48 -23.73 10.53
N ILE A 162 -10.06 -24.45 11.55
CA ILE A 162 -8.65 -24.67 11.91
C ILE A 162 -7.99 -25.46 10.77
N SER A 163 -7.24 -24.81 9.89
CA SER A 163 -6.45 -25.48 8.83
C SER A 163 -5.11 -24.80 8.66
N LYS A 164 -4.04 -25.60 8.84
CA LYS A 164 -2.63 -25.21 9.01
C LYS A 164 -2.41 -24.18 10.12
N SER A 165 -1.82 -24.66 11.22
CA SER A 165 -1.37 -23.79 12.29
C SER A 165 -0.16 -23.00 11.81
N HIS A 166 -0.32 -21.70 11.55
CA HIS A 166 0.81 -20.80 11.37
C HIS A 166 1.63 -20.77 12.65
N THR A 167 2.95 -20.78 12.51
CA THR A 167 3.84 -20.60 13.65
C THR A 167 4.13 -19.13 13.85
N LEU A 168 4.43 -18.73 15.09
CA LEU A 168 4.75 -17.34 15.37
C LEU A 168 6.07 -16.93 14.72
N SER A 169 7.04 -17.84 14.64
CA SER A 169 8.30 -17.62 13.90
C SER A 169 8.10 -17.38 12.40
N GLU A 170 7.13 -18.07 11.79
CA GLU A 170 6.79 -17.86 10.36
C GLU A 170 6.27 -16.44 10.15
N ILE A 171 5.30 -16.02 10.98
CA ILE A 171 4.72 -14.67 10.88
C ILE A 171 5.76 -13.58 11.15
N ASP A 172 6.62 -13.76 12.15
CA ASP A 172 7.70 -12.81 12.43
C ASP A 172 8.71 -12.75 11.26
N GLY A 173 9.01 -13.88 10.63
CA GLY A 173 9.86 -13.95 9.45
C GLY A 173 9.29 -13.19 8.25
N ASP A 174 7.99 -13.37 7.98
CA ASP A 174 7.28 -12.62 6.94
C ASP A 174 7.33 -11.11 7.22
N LEU A 175 6.96 -10.70 8.43
CA LEU A 175 6.90 -9.29 8.80
C LEU A 175 8.27 -8.63 8.80
N LYS A 176 9.33 -9.36 9.15
CA LYS A 176 10.70 -8.87 9.03
C LYS A 176 11.09 -8.63 7.58
N THR A 177 10.72 -9.55 6.67
CA THR A 177 10.97 -9.43 5.24
C THR A 177 10.23 -8.23 4.67
N ILE A 178 8.93 -8.11 4.96
CA ILE A 178 8.11 -6.97 4.55
C ILE A 178 8.71 -5.66 5.07
N ARG A 179 9.05 -5.59 6.37
CA ARG A 179 9.62 -4.37 6.96
C ARG A 179 10.90 -3.92 6.28
N LEU A 180 11.79 -4.85 5.93
CA LEU A 180 13.02 -4.52 5.21
C LEU A 180 12.70 -4.00 3.80
N GLY A 181 11.76 -4.66 3.13
CA GLY A 181 11.27 -4.27 1.81
C GLY A 181 10.66 -2.88 1.73
N LEU A 182 9.87 -2.51 2.74
CA LEU A 182 9.23 -1.20 2.80
C LEU A 182 10.24 -0.05 2.86
N LEU A 183 11.48 -0.28 3.31
CA LEU A 183 12.54 0.74 3.26
C LEU A 183 13.00 1.03 1.81
N ASN A 184 12.90 0.05 0.91
CA ASN A 184 13.17 0.26 -0.51
C ASN A 184 12.07 1.14 -1.11
N TYR A 185 10.81 0.86 -0.77
CA TYR A 185 9.68 1.71 -1.19
C TYR A 185 9.80 3.13 -0.62
N ASP A 186 10.22 3.32 0.63
CA ASP A 186 10.48 4.66 1.18
C ASP A 186 11.54 5.41 0.37
N SER A 187 12.62 4.73 0.01
CA SER A 187 13.70 5.32 -0.77
C SER A 187 13.22 5.71 -2.17
N ALA A 188 12.43 4.86 -2.82
CA ALA A 188 11.82 5.15 -4.11
C ALA A 188 10.81 6.30 -4.04
N CYS A 189 9.99 6.34 -2.97
CA CYS A 189 9.07 7.42 -2.69
C CYS A 189 9.79 8.77 -2.57
N LEU A 190 10.87 8.83 -1.80
CA LEU A 190 11.68 10.04 -1.61
C LEU A 190 12.39 10.50 -2.89
N ALA A 191 12.75 9.57 -3.78
CA ALA A 191 13.36 9.92 -5.07
C ALA A 191 12.38 10.54 -6.08
N ASN A 192 11.08 10.35 -5.87
CA ASN A 192 10.01 10.73 -6.80
C ASN A 192 9.34 12.08 -6.49
N VAL A 193 9.68 12.73 -5.37
CA VAL A 193 9.17 14.04 -4.92
C VAL A 193 10.25 15.10 -4.81
#